data_AF-A0AAW4V6D0-F1
#
_entry.id   AF-A0AAW4V6D0-F1
#
_cell.length_a   1.000
_cell.length_b   1.000
_cell.length_c   1.000
_cell.angle_alpha   90.00
_cell.angle_beta   90.00
_cell.angle_gamma   90.00
#
_symmetry.space_group_name_H-M   'P 1'
#
loop_
_entity.id
_entity.type
_entity.pdbx_description
1 polymer ?
#
loop_
_entity_poly.entity_id
_entity_poly.type
_entity_poly.pdbx_seq_one_letter_code
_entity_poly.pdbx_strand_id
1 'polypeptide(L)'
;MISCKYITSKIQRKYSISHNEYRTYNHSLYLVTLSSLPTIMKNNDFIIKNKLYYWMTMNEMLNDKNIKEKNLEVVEFVKNTI
;
A
#
# COMPACT_ATOMS: atom_id res chain seq x y z
N MET A 1 16.46 6.39 14.10
CA MET A 1 15.11 6.75 14.58
C MET A 1 14.08 6.28 13.57
N ILE A 2 13.03 5.62 14.04
CA ILE A 2 11.86 5.26 13.23
C ILE A 2 10.70 6.04 13.82
N SER A 3 9.98 6.78 12.99
CA SER A 3 8.70 7.38 13.39
C SER A 3 7.59 6.84 12.52
N CYS A 4 6.42 6.66 13.13
CA CYS A 4 5.20 6.23 12.47
C CYS A 4 4.09 7.16 12.91
N LYS A 5 3.49 7.86 11.95
CA LYS A 5 2.40 8.80 12.18
C LYS A 5 1.15 8.27 11.51
N TYR A 6 0.09 8.05 12.29
CA TYR A 6 -1.24 7.84 11.73
C TYR A 6 -1.72 9.11 11.03
N ILE A 7 -2.22 8.98 9.81
CA ILE A 7 -2.73 10.10 9.01
C ILE A 7 -4.25 10.12 9.05
N THR A 8 -4.89 9.07 8.54
CA THR A 8 -6.35 8.97 8.49
C THR A 8 -6.76 7.53 8.19
N SER A 9 -8.07 7.26 8.20
CA SER A 9 -8.62 5.99 7.77
C SER A 9 -9.92 6.19 6.97
N LYS A 10 -10.24 5.19 6.15
CA LYS A 10 -11.45 5.19 5.32
C LYS A 10 -12.10 3.80 5.36
N ILE A 11 -13.37 3.77 5.74
CA ILE A 11 -14.21 2.57 5.62
C ILE A 11 -14.84 2.55 4.23
N GLN A 12 -14.69 1.44 3.52
CA GLN A 12 -15.23 1.28 2.18
C GLN A 12 -15.72 -0.16 1.95
N ARG A 13 -16.88 -0.30 1.30
CA ARG A 13 -17.35 -1.58 0.77
C ARG A 13 -16.84 -1.75 -0.66
N LYS A 14 -16.22 -2.87 -0.97
CA LYS A 14 -15.79 -3.22 -2.34
C LYS A 14 -15.93 -4.72 -2.61
N TYR A 15 -15.94 -5.08 -3.89
CA TYR A 15 -15.91 -6.47 -4.30
C TYR A 15 -14.51 -7.05 -4.12
N SER A 16 -14.40 -8.15 -3.37
CA SER A 16 -13.16 -8.86 -3.13
C SER A 16 -12.98 -9.92 -4.20
N ILE A 17 -12.16 -9.63 -5.22
CA ILE A 17 -11.92 -10.57 -6.33
C ILE A 17 -11.45 -11.94 -5.85
N SER A 18 -10.60 -11.98 -4.82
CA SER A 18 -10.09 -13.26 -4.29
C SER A 18 -11.11 -14.07 -3.50
N HIS A 19 -12.16 -13.43 -2.96
CA HIS A 19 -13.19 -14.11 -2.15
C HIS A 19 -14.53 -14.21 -2.89
N ASN A 20 -14.64 -13.61 -4.08
CA ASN A 20 -15.84 -13.61 -4.90
C ASN A 20 -17.08 -13.03 -4.19
N GLU A 21 -16.89 -12.07 -3.27
CA GLU A 21 -17.96 -11.47 -2.46
C GLU A 21 -17.70 -9.99 -2.14
N TYR A 22 -18.74 -9.26 -1.72
CA TYR A 22 -18.59 -7.89 -1.22
C TYR A 22 -18.10 -7.88 0.23
N ARG A 23 -17.05 -7.12 0.51
CA ARG A 23 -16.48 -6.98 1.85
C ARG A 23 -16.31 -5.51 2.21
N THR A 24 -16.43 -5.22 3.51
CA THR A 24 -16.15 -3.90 4.08
C THR A 24 -14.74 -3.91 4.64
N TYR A 25 -13.92 -2.96 4.18
CA TYR A 25 -12.55 -2.79 4.61
C TYR A 25 -12.39 -1.45 5.33
N ASN A 26 -11.57 -1.43 6.37
CA ASN A 26 -11.05 -0.20 6.96
C ASN A 26 -9.59 -0.03 6.52
N HIS A 27 -9.33 0.98 5.69
CA HIS A 27 -8.00 1.30 5.21
C HIS A 27 -7.39 2.38 6.11
N SER A 28 -6.36 2.03 6.88
CA SER A 28 -5.60 2.97 7.71
C SER A 28 -4.32 3.41 7.02
N LEU A 29 -4.13 4.72 6.88
CA LEU A 29 -2.95 5.32 6.27
C LEU A 29 -1.97 5.79 7.35
N TYR A 30 -0.72 5.38 7.20
CA TYR A 30 0.39 5.77 8.06
C TYR A 30 1.52 6.36 7.22
N LEU A 31 2.15 7.41 7.73
CA LEU A 31 3.42 7.92 7.23
C LEU A 31 4.53 7.38 8.13
N VAL A 32 5.46 6.63 7.53
CA VAL A 32 6.62 6.07 8.23
C VAL A 32 7.87 6.80 7.76
N THR A 33 8.60 7.39 8.71
CA THR A 33 9.91 8.01 8.45
C THR A 33 11.00 7.13 9.04
N LEU A 34 11.96 6.77 8.21
CA LEU A 34 13.14 6.00 8.59
C LEU A 34 14.36 6.90 8.50
N SER A 35 15.16 6.98 9.56
CA SER A 35 16.44 7.71 9.52
C SER A 35 17.45 7.07 8.55
N SER A 36 17.32 5.75 8.33
CA SER A 36 18.13 4.99 7.38
C SER A 36 17.34 3.77 6.92
N LEU A 37 17.45 3.46 5.62
CA LEU A 37 16.89 2.24 5.05
C LEU A 37 17.85 1.06 5.32
N PRO A 38 17.34 -0.06 5.84
CA PRO A 38 18.11 -1.31 5.91
C PRO A 38 18.65 -1.68 4.53
N THR A 39 19.85 -2.27 4.47
CA THR A 39 20.51 -2.61 3.19
C THR A 39 19.62 -3.43 2.26
N ILE A 40 18.85 -4.38 2.81
CA ILE A 40 17.92 -5.22 2.03
C ILE A 40 16.80 -4.41 1.36
N MET A 41 16.37 -3.30 1.96
CA MET A 41 15.30 -2.43 1.45
C MET A 41 15.82 -1.34 0.50
N LYS A 42 17.12 -1.32 0.17
CA LYS A 42 17.68 -0.37 -0.81
C LYS A 42 17.39 -0.77 -2.25
N ASN A 43 17.11 -2.05 -2.48
CA ASN A 43 16.69 -2.56 -3.78
C ASN A 43 15.20 -2.26 -4.00
N ASN A 44 14.78 -2.18 -5.28
CA ASN A 44 13.38 -1.95 -5.63
C ASN A 44 12.46 -3.09 -5.22
N ASP A 45 12.98 -4.32 -5.15
CA ASP A 45 12.30 -5.48 -4.62
C ASP A 45 13.16 -6.16 -3.53
N PHE A 46 12.49 -6.69 -2.51
CA PHE A 46 13.18 -7.30 -1.38
C PHE A 46 12.29 -8.29 -0.64
N ILE A 47 12.92 -9.25 0.04
CA ILE A 47 12.24 -10.30 0.79
C ILE A 47 12.43 -10.08 2.29
N ILE A 48 11.32 -10.02 3.04
CA ILE A 48 11.34 -10.02 4.51
C ILE A 48 10.46 -11.18 4.97
N LYS A 49 11.00 -12.08 5.80
CA LYS A 49 10.28 -13.26 6.34
C LYS A 49 9.55 -14.05 5.24
N ASN A 50 10.27 -14.36 4.16
CA ASN A 50 9.75 -15.12 3.00
C ASN A 50 8.59 -14.46 2.24
N LYS A 51 8.37 -13.15 2.43
CA LYS A 51 7.40 -12.35 1.69
C LYS A 51 8.12 -11.32 0.82
N LEU A 52 7.74 -11.25 -0.44
CA LEU A 52 8.27 -10.32 -1.44
C LEU A 52 7.55 -8.97 -1.34
N TYR A 53 8.34 -7.90 -1.36
CA TYR A 53 7.90 -6.51 -1.30
C TYR A 53 8.52 -5.73 -2.46
N TYR A 54 7.84 -4.66 -2.85
CA TYR A 54 8.27 -3.76 -3.90
C TYR A 54 8.16 -2.32 -3.42
N TRP A 55 9.16 -1.50 -3.73
CA TRP A 55 9.01 -0.06 -3.81
C TRP A 55 8.41 0.30 -5.15
N MET A 56 7.31 1.03 -5.12
CA MET A 56 6.66 1.54 -6.32
C MET A 56 6.32 3.01 -6.09
N THR A 57 6.57 3.82 -7.10
CA THR A 57 6.07 5.18 -7.19
C THR A 57 4.55 5.17 -7.37
N MET A 58 3.89 6.28 -7.02
CA MET A 58 2.45 6.43 -7.23
C MET A 58 2.05 6.19 -8.70
N ASN A 59 2.87 6.64 -9.66
CA ASN A 59 2.58 6.43 -11.08
C ASN A 59 2.72 4.96 -11.51
N GLU A 60 3.68 4.21 -10.96
CA GLU A 60 3.80 2.78 -11.21
C GLU A 60 2.59 2.02 -10.64
N MET A 61 2.19 2.31 -9.40
CA MET A 61 1.00 1.69 -8.79
C MET A 61 -0.28 2.01 -9.58
N LEU A 62 -0.43 3.24 -10.05
CA LEU A 62 -1.54 3.68 -10.89
C LEU A 62 -1.51 3.13 -12.32
N ASN A 63 -0.45 2.44 -12.73
CA ASN A 63 -0.35 1.82 -14.07
C ASN A 63 -0.26 0.29 -14.02
N ASP A 64 0.01 -0.30 -12.86
CA ASP A 64 0.01 -1.74 -12.66
C ASP A 64 -1.39 -2.35 -12.81
N LYS A 65 -1.53 -3.34 -13.70
CA LYS A 65 -2.83 -3.95 -14.03
C LYS A 65 -3.46 -4.68 -12.84
N ASN A 66 -2.66 -5.38 -12.04
CA ASN A 66 -3.15 -6.18 -10.91
C ASN A 66 -3.54 -5.28 -9.73
N ILE A 67 -2.79 -4.20 -9.50
CA ILE A 67 -3.17 -3.16 -8.53
C ILE A 67 -4.45 -2.47 -8.97
N LYS A 68 -4.57 -2.06 -10.24
CA LYS A 68 -5.79 -1.45 -10.78
C LYS A 68 -7.03 -2.32 -10.56
N GLU A 69 -6.91 -3.60 -10.86
CA GLU A 69 -8.04 -4.53 -10.77
C GLU A 69 -8.51 -4.72 -9.31
N LYS A 70 -7.57 -4.79 -8.36
CA LYS A 70 -7.87 -5.22 -6.99
C LYS A 70 -7.92 -4.10 -5.96
N ASN A 71 -7.16 -3.02 -6.16
CA ASN A 71 -6.86 -2.02 -5.13
C ASN A 71 -6.68 -0.59 -5.68
N LEU A 72 -7.22 -0.25 -6.86
CA LEU A 72 -7.10 1.10 -7.42
C LEU A 72 -7.57 2.18 -6.43
N GLU A 73 -8.72 1.93 -5.80
CA GLU A 73 -9.32 2.85 -4.84
C GLU A 73 -8.45 3.10 -3.61
N VAL A 74 -7.57 2.15 -3.23
CA VAL A 74 -6.60 2.33 -2.14
C VAL A 74 -5.49 3.26 -2.60
N VAL A 75 -5.00 3.11 -3.83
CA VAL A 75 -3.95 3.98 -4.39
C VAL A 75 -4.48 5.40 -4.55
N GLU A 76 -5.70 5.56 -5.07
CA GLU A 76 -6.36 6.85 -5.17
C GLU A 76 -6.61 7.50 -3.79
N PHE A 77 -6.98 6.70 -2.79
CA PHE A 77 -7.12 7.18 -1.42
C PHE A 77 -5.82 7.76 -0.86
N VAL A 78 -4.69 7.09 -1.08
CA VAL A 78 -3.38 7.62 -0.68
C VAL A 78 -3.06 8.91 -1.44
N LYS A 79 -3.21 8.91 -2.78
CA LYS A 79 -2.94 10.07 -3.65
C LYS A 79 -3.75 11.32 -3.28
N ASN A 80 -5.00 11.13 -2.86
CA ASN A 80 -5.89 12.24 -2.53
C ASN A 80 -5.70 12.73 -1.09
N THR A 81 -4.93 12.01 -0.27
CA THR A 81 -4.68 12.36 1.15
C THR A 81 -3.34 13.08 1.35
N ILE A 82 -2.33 12.75 0.55
CA ILE A 82 -0.95 13.28 0.63
C ILE A 82 -0.66 14.06 -0.65
#